data_AF-A0A2G2F4T1-F1
#
_entry.id   AF-A0A2G2F4T1-F1
#
_cell.length_a   1.000
_cell.length_b   1.000
_cell.length_c   1.000
_cell.angle_alpha   90.00
_cell.angle_beta   90.00
_cell.angle_gamma   90.00
#
_symmetry.space_group_name_H-M   'P 1'
#
loop_
_entity.id
_entity.type
_entity.pdbx_description
1 polymer ?
#
loop_
_entity_poly.entity_id
_entity_poly.type
_entity_poly.pdbx_seq_one_letter_code
_entity_poly.pdbx_strand_id
1 'polypeptide(L)'
;MVNCIFCYEDFSEPVPEHVIPKSINGQYTIHNVCKKCNHLLNKNIDEPFTKHQIIGTYKFAFKIKGRSTSVTNPVKNKKIQLEGREYRATLTDELKIDASIPPEFPKMRDLKPNSNFTVKLDSKDLNILENYLTQVSQKLGVPRENITVMDKKTEYRPEGTLQIMDSNNTLILGFSKIMYETACDLIGEDYVNDPIAQKYAKMLVEGKIEKDLIGELNPEGDIINQVFMQTASNLDSLKNNHVIIISGYKGIGLIGIIKIFDLLHVQILSRNSDFWKYGLTTVLNNFKKNELGIFRPNKIPQLTLSLYNDGITDFLGLEKEFESFNNGEKCSLYSSEGELYTSNAFELVEDFNFERIIDSNYTSYLNLKIFVNSKLHIKSSSNNLRLGVETIDYHFEIETLKKKS
;
A
#
# COMPACT_ATOMS: atom_id res chain seq x y z
N MET A 1 25.60 -2.15 24.15
CA MET A 1 25.43 -0.99 23.24
C MET A 1 24.64 -1.47 22.04
N VAL A 2 23.78 -0.64 21.47
CA VAL A 2 22.97 -0.95 20.29
C VAL A 2 23.52 -0.16 19.12
N ASN A 3 23.65 -0.77 17.95
CA ASN A 3 24.11 -0.07 16.76
C ASN A 3 22.93 0.59 16.03
N CYS A 4 23.07 1.85 15.62
CA CYS A 4 22.02 2.57 14.90
C CYS A 4 21.99 2.15 13.43
N ILE A 5 20.85 1.67 12.92
CA ILE A 5 20.70 1.24 11.52
C ILE A 5 20.82 2.38 10.49
N PHE A 6 20.93 3.64 10.91
CA PHE A 6 21.06 4.77 9.98
C PHE A 6 22.45 5.39 9.96
N CYS A 7 23.08 5.57 11.13
CA CYS A 7 24.42 6.17 11.24
C CYS A 7 25.52 5.19 11.57
N TYR A 8 25.18 3.93 11.85
CA TYR A 8 26.11 2.84 12.21
C TYR A 8 26.93 3.10 13.48
N GLU A 9 26.56 4.11 14.26
CA GLU A 9 27.18 4.44 15.55
C GLU A 9 26.46 3.71 16.69
N ASP A 10 27.25 3.30 17.70
CA ASP A 10 26.76 2.69 18.92
C ASP A 10 26.09 3.73 19.84
N PHE A 11 25.00 3.34 20.51
CA PHE A 11 24.32 4.15 21.51
C PHE A 11 23.76 3.30 22.66
N SER A 12 23.47 3.95 23.79
CA SER A 12 23.14 3.30 25.07
C SER A 12 21.66 3.37 25.47
N GLU A 13 20.87 4.24 24.85
CA GLU A 13 19.48 4.52 25.23
C GLU A 13 18.50 4.23 24.08
N PRO A 14 18.20 2.95 23.79
CA PRO A 14 17.19 2.58 22.81
C PRO A 14 15.80 2.99 23.28
N VAL A 15 15.09 3.71 22.41
CA VAL A 15 13.67 4.04 22.58
C VAL A 15 12.87 3.36 21.47
N PRO A 16 11.63 2.90 21.74
CA PRO A 16 10.78 2.34 20.70
C PRO A 16 10.51 3.39 19.62
N GLU A 17 10.92 3.12 18.39
CA GLU A 17 10.60 3.92 17.21
C GLU A 17 9.57 3.20 16.37
N HIS A 18 8.57 3.94 15.88
CA HIS A 18 7.49 3.38 15.09
C HIS A 18 7.90 3.32 13.61
N VAL A 19 8.03 2.10 13.09
CA VAL A 19 8.35 1.86 11.67
C VAL A 19 7.27 2.46 10.78
N ILE A 20 6.02 2.06 11.01
CA ILE A 20 4.85 2.73 10.45
C ILE A 20 4.45 3.85 11.41
N PRO A 21 4.34 5.13 10.97
CA PRO A 21 4.07 6.23 11.87
C PRO A 21 2.82 6.02 12.74
N LYS A 22 2.95 6.25 14.05
CA LYS A 22 1.83 6.15 15.00
C LYS A 22 0.64 7.05 14.62
N SER A 23 0.87 8.15 13.90
CA SER A 23 -0.16 9.09 13.47
C SER A 23 -1.10 8.53 12.39
N ILE A 24 -0.75 7.38 11.79
CA ILE A 24 -1.61 6.57 10.91
C ILE A 24 -1.94 5.21 11.55
N ASN A 25 -1.88 5.11 12.89
CA ASN A 25 -2.12 3.89 13.67
C ASN A 25 -1.15 2.73 13.35
N GLY A 26 0.11 3.05 13.06
CA GLY A 26 1.18 2.05 13.04
C GLY A 26 1.55 1.52 14.43
N GLN A 27 1.71 0.20 14.53
CA GLN A 27 2.00 -0.58 15.74
C GLN A 27 3.37 -1.25 15.68
N TYR A 28 3.97 -1.35 14.50
CA TYR A 28 5.28 -1.97 14.34
C TYR A 28 6.38 -1.04 14.86
N THR A 29 7.18 -1.53 15.81
CA THR A 29 8.24 -0.74 16.46
C THR A 29 9.59 -1.46 16.48
N ILE A 30 10.66 -0.70 16.30
CA ILE A 30 12.06 -1.13 16.40
C ILE A 30 12.79 -0.34 17.49
N HIS A 31 14.00 -0.77 17.87
CA HIS A 31 14.75 -0.19 19.01
C HIS A 31 16.19 0.21 18.66
N ASN A 32 16.58 0.07 17.38
CA ASN A 32 17.93 0.27 16.86
C ASN A 32 18.07 1.58 16.06
N VAL A 33 17.34 2.64 16.47
CA VAL A 33 17.46 3.99 15.91
C VAL A 33 17.87 4.97 17.00
N CYS A 34 19.00 5.64 16.84
CA CYS A 34 19.47 6.61 17.82
C CYS A 34 18.63 7.90 17.80
N LYS A 35 18.62 8.66 18.90
CA LYS A 35 17.84 9.90 19.06
C LYS A 35 18.11 10.93 17.94
N LYS A 36 19.37 11.05 17.49
CA LYS A 36 19.78 11.97 16.44
C LYS A 36 19.15 11.61 15.08
N CYS A 37 19.27 10.34 14.66
CA CYS A 37 18.67 9.86 13.42
C CYS A 37 17.15 9.94 13.48
N ASN A 38 16.54 9.53 14.60
CA ASN A 38 15.09 9.62 14.79
C ASN A 38 14.58 11.07 14.61
N HIS A 39 15.26 12.05 15.21
CA HIS A 39 14.90 13.46 15.03
C HIS A 39 14.95 13.91 13.56
N LEU A 40 15.99 13.50 12.82
CA LEU A 40 16.14 13.82 11.40
C LEU A 40 15.07 13.14 10.53
N LEU A 41 14.81 11.85 10.76
CA LEU A 41 13.77 11.08 10.06
C LEU A 41 12.38 11.67 10.31
N ASN A 42 12.07 12.04 11.55
CA ASN A 42 10.78 12.66 11.84
C ASN A 42 10.63 14.00 11.09
N LYS A 43 11.66 14.84 11.10
CA LYS A 43 11.64 16.15 10.44
C LYS A 43 11.56 16.03 8.91
N ASN A 44 12.35 15.12 8.33
CA ASN A 44 12.58 15.05 6.90
C ASN A 44 11.61 14.09 6.19
N ILE A 45 11.06 13.09 6.91
CA ILE A 45 10.23 12.03 6.34
C ILE A 45 8.88 11.94 7.04
N ASP A 46 8.83 11.56 8.33
CA ASP A 46 7.54 11.16 8.94
C ASP A 46 6.54 12.31 9.03
N GLU A 47 7.00 13.50 9.42
CA GLU A 47 6.13 14.68 9.51
C GLU A 47 5.64 15.12 8.12
N PRO A 48 6.49 15.27 7.09
CA PRO A 48 6.04 15.49 5.71
C PRO A 48 5.08 14.40 5.20
N PHE A 49 5.43 13.13 5.36
CA PHE A 49 4.64 11.98 4.89
C PHE A 49 3.25 11.96 5.52
N THR A 50 3.17 12.10 6.84
CA THR A 50 1.90 12.03 7.57
C THR A 50 1.02 13.27 7.42
N LYS A 51 1.60 14.39 6.98
CA LYS A 51 0.91 15.62 6.57
C LYS A 51 0.59 15.66 5.07
N HIS A 52 1.11 14.74 4.27
CA HIS A 52 0.83 14.69 2.85
C HIS A 52 -0.68 14.58 2.61
N GLN A 53 -1.20 15.33 1.64
CA GLN A 53 -2.64 15.51 1.47
C GLN A 53 -3.38 14.19 1.24
N ILE A 54 -2.78 13.25 0.49
CA ILE A 54 -3.35 11.93 0.25
C ILE A 54 -3.43 11.11 1.56
N ILE A 55 -2.39 11.16 2.40
CA ILE A 55 -2.41 10.50 3.71
C ILE A 55 -3.47 11.15 4.61
N GLY A 56 -3.61 12.48 4.57
CA GLY A 56 -4.67 13.22 5.24
C GLY A 56 -6.08 12.79 4.82
N THR A 57 -6.29 12.50 3.53
CA THR A 57 -7.54 11.96 2.96
C THR A 57 -7.93 10.64 3.60
N TYR A 58 -7.00 9.68 3.67
CA TYR A 58 -7.29 8.40 4.32
C TYR A 58 -7.49 8.54 5.83
N LYS A 59 -6.68 9.35 6.51
CA LYS A 59 -6.89 9.63 7.94
C LYS A 59 -8.27 10.19 8.22
N PHE A 60 -8.75 11.11 7.38
CA PHE A 60 -10.10 11.68 7.47
C PHE A 60 -11.18 10.62 7.27
N ALA A 61 -11.13 9.89 6.16
CA ALA A 61 -12.12 8.86 5.84
C ALA A 61 -12.20 7.74 6.89
N PHE A 62 -11.06 7.32 7.44
CA PHE A 62 -11.00 6.30 8.48
C PHE A 62 -11.09 6.84 9.91
N LYS A 63 -11.30 8.16 10.08
CA LYS A 63 -11.42 8.84 11.38
C LYS A 63 -10.22 8.58 12.31
N ILE A 64 -9.02 8.51 11.74
CA ILE A 64 -7.76 8.28 12.47
C ILE A 64 -7.29 9.60 13.09
N LYS A 65 -7.47 9.71 14.41
CA LYS A 65 -7.19 10.92 15.20
C LYS A 65 -5.69 11.19 15.42
N GLY A 66 -4.84 10.17 15.38
CA GLY A 66 -3.43 10.32 15.74
C GLY A 66 -3.28 10.95 17.14
N ARG A 67 -2.50 12.03 17.26
CA ARG A 67 -2.35 12.82 18.50
C ARG A 67 -3.37 13.95 18.65
N SER A 68 -4.17 14.25 17.62
CA SER A 68 -5.17 15.33 17.64
C SER A 68 -6.49 14.84 18.25
N THR A 69 -7.27 15.74 18.83
CA THR A 69 -8.63 15.43 19.32
C THR A 69 -9.64 15.27 18.17
N SER A 70 -9.34 15.84 17.01
CA SER A 70 -10.20 15.83 15.81
C SER A 70 -9.39 15.60 14.53
N VAL A 71 -10.04 14.98 13.53
CA VAL A 71 -9.43 14.79 12.20
C VAL A 71 -9.84 15.95 11.31
N THR A 72 -8.86 16.77 10.92
CA THR A 72 -9.09 17.89 10.01
C THR A 72 -9.33 17.37 8.60
N ASN A 73 -10.35 17.92 7.93
CA ASN A 73 -10.60 17.63 6.52
C ASN A 73 -9.44 18.17 5.66
N PRO A 74 -8.75 17.33 4.88
CA PRO A 74 -7.50 17.67 4.20
C PRO A 74 -7.68 18.61 3.01
N VAL A 75 -8.92 18.77 2.52
CA VAL A 75 -9.26 19.71 1.45
C VAL A 75 -10.12 20.87 1.95
N LYS A 76 -10.34 20.97 3.28
CA LYS A 76 -11.16 22.02 3.87
C LYS A 76 -10.70 23.40 3.39
N ASN A 77 -11.63 24.16 2.81
CA ASN A 77 -11.39 25.50 2.27
C ASN A 77 -10.42 25.56 1.08
N LYS A 78 -10.05 24.44 0.45
CA LYS A 78 -9.34 24.50 -0.83
C LYS A 78 -10.27 25.09 -1.87
N LYS A 79 -9.78 26.16 -2.49
CA LYS A 79 -10.46 26.84 -3.59
C LYS A 79 -10.17 26.09 -4.89
N ILE A 80 -11.21 25.72 -5.61
CA ILE A 80 -11.12 25.12 -6.94
C ILE A 80 -11.74 26.10 -7.93
N GLN A 81 -11.08 26.34 -9.06
CA GLN A 81 -11.66 27.10 -10.16
C GLN A 81 -12.23 26.12 -11.18
N LEU A 82 -13.53 26.17 -11.42
CA LEU A 82 -14.22 25.38 -12.46
C LEU A 82 -15.03 26.34 -13.33
N GLU A 83 -14.81 26.30 -14.64
CA GLU A 83 -15.52 27.14 -15.63
C GLU A 83 -15.50 28.65 -15.27
N GLY A 84 -14.38 29.14 -14.74
CA GLY A 84 -14.21 30.54 -14.33
C GLY A 84 -14.88 30.92 -13.00
N ARG A 85 -15.36 29.96 -12.22
CA ARG A 85 -15.98 30.18 -10.89
C ARG A 85 -15.23 29.48 -9.77
N GLU A 86 -15.19 30.12 -8.61
CA GLU A 86 -14.56 29.59 -7.40
C GLU A 86 -15.52 28.69 -6.60
N TYR A 87 -15.07 27.49 -6.28
CA TYR A 87 -15.73 26.53 -5.41
C TYR A 87 -14.85 26.21 -4.20
N ARG A 88 -15.46 25.78 -3.11
CA ARG A 88 -14.80 25.24 -1.91
C ARG A 88 -14.97 23.74 -1.87
N ALA A 89 -13.85 23.04 -1.89
CA ALA A 89 -13.83 21.58 -1.76
C ALA A 89 -13.98 21.15 -0.29
N THR A 90 -14.72 20.06 -0.10
CA THR A 90 -14.87 19.36 1.18
C THR A 90 -14.87 17.86 0.91
N LEU A 91 -13.94 17.13 1.52
CA LEU A 91 -13.95 15.67 1.49
C LEU A 91 -15.07 15.15 2.40
N THR A 92 -15.90 14.23 1.91
CA THR A 92 -16.91 13.55 2.73
C THR A 92 -16.34 12.28 3.37
N ASP A 93 -17.08 11.71 4.32
CA ASP A 93 -16.72 10.45 4.99
C ASP A 93 -16.60 9.26 4.02
N GLU A 94 -17.14 9.37 2.80
CA GLU A 94 -17.13 8.34 1.75
C GLU A 94 -16.00 8.50 0.72
N LEU A 95 -14.96 9.29 1.02
CA LEU A 95 -13.88 9.66 0.09
C LEU A 95 -14.36 10.41 -1.17
N LYS A 96 -15.56 11.00 -1.13
CA LYS A 96 -16.08 11.84 -2.22
C LYS A 96 -15.72 13.31 -1.96
N ILE A 97 -15.44 14.06 -3.02
CA ILE A 97 -15.22 15.50 -2.92
C ILE A 97 -16.53 16.22 -3.25
N ASP A 98 -17.04 16.98 -2.29
CA ASP A 98 -18.15 17.89 -2.47
C ASP A 98 -17.59 19.30 -2.68
N ALA A 99 -17.98 19.97 -3.75
CA ALA A 99 -17.65 21.35 -4.06
C ALA A 99 -18.85 22.29 -3.85
N SER A 100 -18.79 23.19 -2.87
CA SER A 100 -19.85 24.19 -2.66
C SER A 100 -19.40 25.58 -3.13
N ILE A 101 -20.34 26.42 -3.53
CA ILE A 101 -20.02 27.82 -3.80
C ILE A 101 -20.00 28.61 -2.49
N PRO A 102 -19.03 29.52 -2.28
CA PRO A 102 -19.11 30.47 -1.18
C PRO A 102 -20.36 31.36 -1.37
N PRO A 103 -21.13 31.66 -0.31
CA PRO A 103 -22.25 32.57 -0.43
C PRO A 103 -21.81 33.96 -0.91
N GLU A 104 -22.44 34.46 -1.97
CA GLU A 104 -22.27 35.81 -2.48
C GLU A 104 -23.48 36.65 -2.07
N PHE A 105 -23.27 37.50 -1.08
CA PHE A 105 -24.26 38.48 -0.64
C PHE A 105 -23.88 39.89 -1.14
N PRO A 106 -24.86 40.71 -1.53
CA PRO A 106 -24.65 42.15 -1.73
C PRO A 106 -24.02 42.77 -0.48
N LYS A 107 -23.13 43.75 -0.66
CA LYS A 107 -22.63 44.50 0.49
C LYS A 107 -23.78 45.32 1.04
N MET A 108 -24.00 45.23 2.35
CA MET A 108 -25.10 45.92 3.03
C MET A 108 -25.18 47.40 2.67
N ARG A 109 -24.05 48.10 2.53
CA ARG A 109 -23.99 49.54 2.21
C ARG A 109 -24.52 49.91 0.82
N ASP A 110 -24.56 48.95 -0.10
CA ASP A 110 -24.98 49.17 -1.49
C ASP A 110 -26.50 48.94 -1.67
N LEU A 111 -27.18 48.43 -0.62
CA LEU A 111 -28.62 48.17 -0.62
C LEU A 111 -29.42 49.47 -0.46
N LYS A 112 -30.46 49.62 -1.26
CA LYS A 112 -31.39 50.76 -1.21
C LYS A 112 -32.84 50.29 -1.12
N PRO A 113 -33.75 51.08 -0.52
CA PRO A 113 -35.18 50.80 -0.59
C PRO A 113 -35.65 50.70 -2.04
N ASN A 114 -36.63 49.83 -2.31
CA ASN A 114 -37.23 49.62 -3.65
C ASN A 114 -36.22 49.23 -4.73
N SER A 115 -35.13 48.53 -4.38
CA SER A 115 -34.15 48.02 -5.33
C SER A 115 -34.09 46.49 -5.31
N ASN A 116 -33.82 45.91 -6.48
CA ASN A 116 -33.59 44.48 -6.61
C ASN A 116 -32.12 44.18 -6.32
N PHE A 117 -31.87 43.04 -5.65
CA PHE A 117 -30.53 42.54 -5.43
C PHE A 117 -30.50 41.02 -5.64
N THR A 118 -29.33 40.50 -5.99
CA THR A 118 -29.12 39.07 -6.23
C THR A 118 -28.29 38.49 -5.10
N VAL A 119 -28.72 37.34 -4.58
CA VAL A 119 -27.94 36.51 -3.66
C VAL A 119 -27.61 35.21 -4.37
N LYS A 120 -26.37 34.74 -4.27
CA LYS A 120 -25.99 33.40 -4.72
C LYS A 120 -25.55 32.58 -3.53
N LEU A 121 -26.07 31.38 -3.39
CA LEU A 121 -25.72 30.47 -2.31
C LEU A 121 -25.87 29.02 -2.78
N ASP A 122 -25.19 28.11 -2.10
CA ASP A 122 -25.42 26.68 -2.28
C ASP A 122 -26.83 26.31 -1.78
N SER A 123 -27.48 25.36 -2.45
CA SER A 123 -28.78 24.82 -2.02
C SER A 123 -28.82 24.35 -0.57
N LYS A 124 -27.68 23.90 -0.02
CA LYS A 124 -27.55 23.45 1.37
C LYS A 124 -27.54 24.61 2.39
N ASP A 125 -27.28 25.83 1.92
CA ASP A 125 -27.11 27.03 2.75
C ASP A 125 -28.36 27.93 2.79
N LEU A 126 -29.53 27.43 2.38
CA LEU A 126 -30.80 28.18 2.40
C LEU A 126 -31.12 28.76 3.79
N ASN A 127 -30.68 28.10 4.85
CA ASN A 127 -30.87 28.59 6.22
C ASN A 127 -30.10 29.90 6.49
N ILE A 128 -28.98 30.14 5.80
CA ILE A 128 -28.18 31.36 5.91
C ILE A 128 -28.88 32.54 5.22
N LEU A 129 -29.64 32.26 4.15
CA LEU A 129 -30.41 33.28 3.42
C LEU A 129 -31.39 34.00 4.35
N GLU A 130 -32.12 33.27 5.19
CA GLU A 130 -33.10 33.88 6.11
C GLU A 130 -32.44 34.84 7.12
N ASN A 131 -31.28 34.46 7.66
CA ASN A 131 -30.50 35.35 8.54
C ASN A 131 -30.04 36.61 7.80
N TYR A 132 -29.59 36.47 6.55
CA TYR A 132 -29.20 37.61 5.73
C TYR A 132 -30.40 38.53 5.43
N LEU A 133 -31.54 37.99 5.02
CA LEU A 133 -32.75 38.76 4.73
C LEU A 133 -33.27 39.51 5.96
N THR A 134 -33.14 38.91 7.15
CA THR A 134 -33.46 39.57 8.42
C THR A 134 -32.57 40.79 8.66
N GLN A 135 -31.26 40.68 8.39
CA GLN A 135 -30.34 41.82 8.51
C GLN A 135 -30.64 42.92 7.48
N VAL A 136 -31.04 42.55 6.26
CA VAL A 136 -31.47 43.50 5.22
C VAL A 136 -32.73 44.26 5.66
N SER A 137 -33.72 43.55 6.20
CA SER A 137 -34.96 44.12 6.74
C SER A 137 -34.67 45.17 7.83
N GLN A 138 -33.84 44.82 8.81
CA GLN A 138 -33.44 45.74 9.89
C GLN A 138 -32.70 46.97 9.35
N LYS A 139 -31.79 46.77 8.39
CA LYS A 139 -31.00 47.85 7.82
C LYS A 139 -31.84 48.85 7.03
N LEU A 140 -32.77 48.35 6.21
CA LEU A 140 -33.58 49.17 5.32
C LEU A 140 -34.85 49.71 6.02
N GLY A 141 -35.13 49.27 7.25
CA GLY A 141 -36.34 49.64 7.98
C GLY A 141 -37.63 49.12 7.35
N VAL A 142 -37.54 48.02 6.59
CA VAL A 142 -38.68 47.41 5.90
C VAL A 142 -39.06 46.10 6.57
N PRO A 143 -40.36 45.79 6.77
CA PRO A 143 -40.79 44.49 7.27
C PRO A 143 -40.23 43.33 6.42
N ARG A 144 -39.81 42.23 7.06
CA ARG A 144 -39.27 41.04 6.36
C ARG A 144 -40.25 40.48 5.34
N GLU A 145 -41.56 40.59 5.60
CA GLU A 145 -42.66 40.18 4.72
C GLU A 145 -42.65 40.90 3.37
N ASN A 146 -42.13 42.13 3.32
CA ASN A 146 -42.06 42.95 2.11
C ASN A 146 -40.85 42.62 1.23
N ILE A 147 -39.97 41.73 1.67
CA ILE A 147 -38.83 41.24 0.88
C ILE A 147 -39.22 39.92 0.24
N THR A 148 -39.55 39.97 -1.06
CA THR A 148 -40.00 38.80 -1.83
C THR A 148 -38.92 38.29 -2.77
N VAL A 149 -38.81 36.97 -2.91
CA VAL A 149 -37.97 36.35 -3.93
C VAL A 149 -38.70 36.42 -5.27
N MET A 150 -38.18 37.21 -6.21
CA MET A 150 -38.81 37.41 -7.52
C MET A 150 -38.48 36.30 -8.52
N ASP A 151 -37.24 35.82 -8.51
CA ASP A 151 -36.77 34.77 -9.42
C ASP A 151 -35.82 33.82 -8.68
N LYS A 152 -35.90 32.53 -9.02
CA LYS A 152 -35.02 31.49 -8.50
C LYS A 152 -34.47 30.68 -9.67
N LYS A 153 -33.26 31.01 -10.06
CA LYS A 153 -32.49 30.22 -11.02
C LYS A 153 -31.65 29.18 -10.31
N THR A 154 -31.75 27.93 -10.75
CA THR A 154 -30.85 26.86 -10.31
C THR A 154 -29.84 26.64 -11.44
N GLU A 155 -28.56 26.63 -11.11
CA GLU A 155 -27.49 26.41 -12.09
C GLU A 155 -26.91 25.00 -11.93
N TYR A 156 -26.50 24.42 -13.05
CA TYR A 156 -25.86 23.11 -13.08
C TYR A 156 -24.54 23.14 -12.30
N ARG A 157 -24.25 22.04 -11.61
CA ARG A 157 -23.01 21.85 -10.87
C ARG A 157 -21.97 21.22 -11.81
N PRO A 158 -20.89 21.94 -12.18
CA PRO A 158 -19.88 21.36 -13.05
C PRO A 158 -19.15 20.22 -12.33
N GLU A 159 -18.81 19.18 -13.09
CA GLU A 159 -17.88 18.15 -12.65
C GLU A 159 -16.45 18.65 -12.81
N GLY A 160 -15.55 18.23 -11.93
CA GLY A 160 -14.16 18.68 -11.96
C GLY A 160 -13.22 17.75 -11.24
N THR A 161 -11.94 17.89 -11.53
CA THR A 161 -10.87 17.06 -10.97
C THR A 161 -9.99 17.88 -10.03
N LEU A 162 -9.80 17.43 -8.80
CA LEU A 162 -8.80 17.98 -7.91
C LEU A 162 -7.49 17.20 -8.08
N GLN A 163 -6.48 17.86 -8.65
CA GLN A 163 -5.13 17.28 -8.74
C GLN A 163 -4.39 17.45 -7.41
N ILE A 164 -3.79 16.37 -6.93
CA ILE A 164 -2.88 16.37 -5.77
C ILE A 164 -1.50 15.98 -6.30
N MET A 165 -0.51 16.83 -6.06
CA MET A 165 0.88 16.61 -6.48
C MET A 165 1.74 16.24 -5.29
N ASP A 166 2.67 15.30 -5.47
CA ASP A 166 3.75 15.01 -4.53
C ASP A 166 5.09 15.53 -5.07
N SER A 167 5.26 16.85 -5.07
CA SER A 167 6.41 17.50 -5.71
C SER A 167 7.77 17.22 -5.06
N ASN A 168 7.79 16.67 -3.83
CA ASN A 168 9.01 16.42 -3.06
C ASN A 168 9.28 14.92 -2.84
N ASN A 169 8.58 14.03 -3.57
CA ASN A 169 8.66 12.58 -3.38
C ASN A 169 8.42 12.14 -1.93
N THR A 170 7.54 12.85 -1.24
CA THR A 170 7.22 12.67 0.18
C THR A 170 6.68 11.27 0.44
N LEU A 171 5.84 10.76 -0.47
CA LEU A 171 5.25 9.44 -0.36
C LEU A 171 6.31 8.35 -0.54
N ILE A 172 7.15 8.49 -1.57
CA ILE A 172 8.24 7.54 -1.86
C ILE A 172 9.19 7.47 -0.67
N LEU A 173 9.67 8.60 -0.14
CA LEU A 173 10.56 8.61 1.03
C LEU A 173 9.91 7.96 2.27
N GLY A 174 8.62 8.21 2.50
CA GLY A 174 7.88 7.57 3.59
C GLY A 174 7.78 6.05 3.42
N PHE A 175 7.47 5.58 2.21
CA PHE A 175 7.43 4.16 1.88
C PHE A 175 8.80 3.49 2.01
N SER A 176 9.85 4.14 1.50
CA SER A 176 11.21 3.64 1.57
C SER A 176 11.72 3.56 3.01
N LYS A 177 11.41 4.53 3.88
CA LYS A 177 11.73 4.46 5.32
C LYS A 177 11.12 3.20 5.95
N ILE A 178 9.81 3.01 5.76
CA ILE A 178 9.07 1.90 6.34
C ILE A 178 9.66 0.56 5.89
N MET A 179 9.94 0.39 4.60
CA MET A 179 10.51 -0.85 4.06
C MET A 179 11.95 -1.06 4.50
N TYR A 180 12.78 -0.01 4.53
CA TYR A 180 14.16 -0.06 5.01
C TYR A 180 14.24 -0.55 6.45
N GLU A 181 13.51 0.12 7.35
CA GLU A 181 13.48 -0.24 8.78
C GLU A 181 12.94 -1.65 9.00
N THR A 182 11.94 -2.05 8.21
CA THR A 182 11.39 -3.40 8.24
C THR A 182 12.41 -4.44 7.80
N ALA A 183 13.14 -4.19 6.71
CA ALA A 183 14.18 -5.09 6.22
C ALA A 183 15.34 -5.20 7.23
N CYS A 184 15.76 -4.09 7.84
CA CYS A 184 16.78 -4.10 8.90
C CYS A 184 16.35 -4.94 10.11
N ASP A 185 15.10 -4.82 10.59
CA ASP A 185 14.62 -5.63 11.74
C ASP A 185 14.47 -7.11 11.41
N LEU A 186 13.98 -7.42 10.19
CA LEU A 186 13.62 -8.78 9.82
C LEU A 186 14.80 -9.61 9.29
N ILE A 187 15.74 -8.98 8.60
CA ILE A 187 16.91 -9.62 7.96
C ILE A 187 18.17 -9.42 8.80
N GLY A 188 18.28 -8.31 9.52
CA GLY A 188 19.41 -8.03 10.40
C GLY A 188 20.67 -7.64 9.64
N GLU A 189 21.83 -8.08 10.14
CA GLU A 189 23.16 -7.64 9.69
C GLU A 189 23.40 -7.89 8.20
N ASP A 190 22.87 -8.97 7.63
CA ASP A 190 22.99 -9.27 6.20
C ASP A 190 22.45 -8.12 5.34
N TYR A 191 21.34 -7.48 5.73
CA TYR A 191 20.79 -6.34 5.01
C TYR A 191 21.49 -5.03 5.40
N VAL A 192 21.78 -4.82 6.68
CA VAL A 192 22.44 -3.58 7.16
C VAL A 192 23.81 -3.37 6.50
N ASN A 193 24.51 -4.46 6.19
CA ASN A 193 25.82 -4.43 5.52
C ASN A 193 25.72 -4.37 3.98
N ASP A 194 24.51 -4.39 3.40
CA ASP A 194 24.33 -4.29 1.96
C ASP A 194 24.65 -2.88 1.44
N PRO A 195 25.40 -2.74 0.33
CA PRO A 195 25.76 -1.43 -0.21
C PRO A 195 24.56 -0.55 -0.59
N ILE A 196 23.46 -1.13 -1.08
CA ILE A 196 22.25 -0.39 -1.41
C ILE A 196 21.51 0.03 -0.13
N ALA A 197 21.46 -0.83 0.89
CA ALA A 197 20.91 -0.46 2.20
C ALA A 197 21.63 0.75 2.80
N GLN A 198 22.97 0.82 2.68
CA GLN A 198 23.74 1.96 3.16
C GLN A 198 23.40 3.26 2.41
N LYS A 199 23.14 3.19 1.11
CA LYS A 199 22.65 4.33 0.33
C LYS A 199 21.24 4.75 0.77
N TYR A 200 20.35 3.79 1.02
CA TYR A 200 19.03 4.09 1.57
C TYR A 200 19.11 4.81 2.91
N ALA A 201 19.95 4.33 3.84
CA ALA A 201 20.15 4.98 5.13
C ALA A 201 20.52 6.47 4.98
N LYS A 202 21.49 6.77 4.10
CA LYS A 202 21.93 8.14 3.80
C LYS A 202 20.83 8.99 3.17
N MET A 203 20.20 8.48 2.10
CA MET A 203 19.08 9.11 1.40
C MET A 203 17.94 9.49 2.36
N LEU A 204 17.60 8.59 3.28
CA LEU A 204 16.51 8.78 4.23
C LEU A 204 16.85 9.82 5.30
N VAL A 205 18.07 9.79 5.86
CA VAL A 205 18.51 10.80 6.82
C VAL A 205 18.55 12.20 6.18
N GLU A 206 19.00 12.30 4.92
CA GLU A 206 19.05 13.57 4.18
C GLU A 206 17.67 14.04 3.70
N GLY A 207 16.70 13.13 3.58
CA GLY A 207 15.36 13.42 3.07
C GLY A 207 15.34 13.79 1.59
N LYS A 208 16.29 13.24 0.81
CA LYS A 208 16.46 13.57 -0.61
C LYS A 208 16.79 12.32 -1.40
N ILE A 209 16.05 12.10 -2.49
CA ILE A 209 16.30 10.97 -3.39
C ILE A 209 17.65 11.18 -4.10
N GLU A 210 18.55 10.22 -3.92
CA GLU A 210 19.81 10.15 -4.66
C GLU A 210 19.56 9.63 -6.08
N LYS A 211 20.26 10.21 -7.07
CA LYS A 211 20.01 9.90 -8.49
C LYS A 211 20.27 8.44 -8.85
N ASP A 212 21.23 7.82 -8.16
CA ASP A 212 21.64 6.44 -8.39
C ASP A 212 20.72 5.41 -7.72
N LEU A 213 19.73 5.84 -6.93
CA LEU A 213 18.68 4.99 -6.37
C LEU A 213 17.35 5.07 -7.13
N ILE A 214 17.25 5.90 -8.18
CA ILE A 214 15.99 6.08 -8.92
C ILE A 214 15.51 4.76 -9.54
N GLY A 215 16.42 3.94 -10.06
CA GLY A 215 16.07 2.64 -10.66
C GLY A 215 15.59 1.62 -9.63
N GLU A 216 16.03 1.74 -8.39
CA GLU A 216 15.62 0.87 -7.28
C GLU A 216 14.28 1.34 -6.68
N LEU A 217 14.09 2.65 -6.55
CA LEU A 217 12.86 3.28 -6.06
C LEU A 217 11.71 3.18 -7.06
N ASN A 218 12.01 3.14 -8.35
CA ASN A 218 11.02 3.01 -9.41
C ASN A 218 11.51 1.97 -10.44
N PRO A 219 11.42 0.68 -10.10
CA PRO A 219 11.93 -0.38 -10.96
C PRO A 219 11.20 -0.43 -12.30
N GLU A 220 11.85 -1.03 -13.30
CA GLU A 220 11.29 -1.15 -14.64
C GLU A 220 9.95 -1.89 -14.66
N GLY A 221 9.10 -1.55 -15.64
CA GLY A 221 7.72 -2.04 -15.72
C GLY A 221 7.60 -3.56 -15.72
N ASP A 222 8.54 -4.28 -16.32
CA ASP A 222 8.50 -5.76 -16.35
C ASP A 222 8.72 -6.36 -14.96
N ILE A 223 9.62 -5.80 -14.15
CA ILE A 223 9.82 -6.21 -12.76
C ILE A 223 8.56 -5.91 -11.94
N ILE A 224 8.01 -4.71 -12.10
CA ILE A 224 6.77 -4.32 -11.41
C ILE A 224 5.64 -5.27 -11.79
N ASN A 225 5.44 -5.55 -13.08
CA ASN A 225 4.37 -6.42 -13.54
C ASN A 225 4.54 -7.84 -13.00
N GLN A 226 5.75 -8.41 -13.05
CA GLN A 226 6.00 -9.75 -12.51
C GLN A 226 5.72 -9.82 -11.01
N VAL A 227 6.23 -8.86 -10.23
CA VAL A 227 6.08 -8.83 -8.76
C VAL A 227 4.64 -8.52 -8.35
N PHE A 228 4.00 -7.56 -9.02
CA PHE A 228 2.65 -7.12 -8.73
C PHE A 228 1.63 -8.19 -9.06
N MET A 229 1.71 -8.81 -10.25
CA MET A 229 0.82 -9.92 -10.62
C MET A 229 0.92 -11.08 -9.62
N GLN A 230 2.12 -11.32 -9.09
CA GLN A 230 2.35 -12.36 -8.09
C GLN A 230 1.71 -12.04 -6.73
N THR A 231 1.67 -10.77 -6.31
CA THR A 231 1.39 -10.40 -4.90
C THR A 231 0.10 -9.59 -4.71
N ALA A 232 -0.47 -9.00 -5.75
CA ALA A 232 -1.55 -8.02 -5.64
C ALA A 232 -2.96 -8.62 -5.56
N SER A 233 -3.15 -9.85 -6.06
CA SER A 233 -4.48 -10.49 -6.20
C SER A 233 -5.29 -10.54 -4.90
N ASN A 234 -4.63 -10.54 -3.74
CA ASN A 234 -5.26 -10.64 -2.44
C ASN A 234 -5.14 -9.37 -1.56
N LEU A 235 -4.44 -8.33 -2.00
CA LEU A 235 -4.24 -7.12 -1.20
C LEU A 235 -5.53 -6.31 -0.98
N ASP A 236 -6.51 -6.42 -1.89
CA ASP A 236 -7.81 -5.76 -1.77
C ASP A 236 -8.62 -6.27 -0.57
N SER A 237 -8.47 -7.56 -0.23
CA SER A 237 -9.11 -8.16 0.95
C SER A 237 -8.57 -7.55 2.26
N LEU A 238 -7.40 -6.92 2.22
CA LEU A 238 -6.70 -6.31 3.35
C LEU A 238 -6.94 -4.79 3.45
N LYS A 239 -8.17 -4.34 3.18
CA LYS A 239 -8.55 -2.91 3.18
C LYS A 239 -8.24 -2.17 4.49
N ASN A 240 -8.31 -2.86 5.64
CA ASN A 240 -8.05 -2.26 6.95
C ASN A 240 -6.61 -2.44 7.45
N ASN A 241 -5.71 -2.93 6.61
CA ASN A 241 -4.33 -3.17 6.97
C ASN A 241 -3.38 -2.25 6.20
N HIS A 242 -2.33 -1.82 6.89
CA HIS A 242 -1.06 -1.51 6.26
C HIS A 242 -0.30 -2.82 6.07
N VAL A 243 0.26 -3.04 4.89
CA VAL A 243 0.92 -4.28 4.52
C VAL A 243 2.34 -3.96 4.10
N ILE A 244 3.30 -4.72 4.59
CA ILE A 244 4.69 -4.68 4.11
C ILE A 244 5.06 -6.10 3.74
N ILE A 245 5.54 -6.31 2.52
CA ILE A 245 6.02 -7.59 2.04
C ILE A 245 7.48 -7.41 1.67
N ILE A 246 8.34 -8.25 2.24
CA ILE A 246 9.76 -8.31 1.93
C ILE A 246 10.00 -9.70 1.33
N SER A 247 10.50 -9.75 0.10
CA SER A 247 10.71 -11.02 -0.59
C SER A 247 12.00 -11.00 -1.41
N GLY A 248 12.79 -12.06 -1.28
CA GLY A 248 13.95 -12.28 -2.14
C GLY A 248 13.56 -12.93 -3.47
N TYR A 249 14.20 -12.49 -4.56
CA TYR A 249 14.00 -12.96 -5.92
C TYR A 249 15.34 -13.23 -6.59
N LYS A 250 15.61 -14.47 -7.02
CA LYS A 250 16.86 -14.79 -7.74
C LYS A 250 16.94 -14.00 -9.06
N GLY A 251 18.10 -13.43 -9.34
CA GLY A 251 18.32 -12.58 -10.52
C GLY A 251 17.87 -11.13 -10.38
N ILE A 252 17.03 -10.79 -9.39
CA ILE A 252 16.59 -9.41 -9.13
C ILE A 252 17.19 -8.89 -7.81
N GLY A 253 17.13 -9.69 -6.76
CA GLY A 253 17.57 -9.38 -5.40
C GLY A 253 16.42 -9.29 -4.41
N LEU A 254 16.55 -8.43 -3.39
CA LEU A 254 15.52 -8.23 -2.38
C LEU A 254 14.53 -7.16 -2.84
N ILE A 255 13.23 -7.47 -2.78
CA ILE A 255 12.15 -6.55 -3.17
C ILE A 255 11.27 -6.26 -1.96
N GLY A 256 10.91 -4.99 -1.82
CA GLY A 256 9.93 -4.50 -0.87
C GLY A 256 8.65 -4.07 -1.58
N ILE A 257 7.51 -4.50 -1.05
CA ILE A 257 6.18 -4.05 -1.47
C ILE A 257 5.51 -3.49 -0.23
N ILE A 258 4.89 -2.33 -0.37
CA ILE A 258 4.19 -1.68 0.74
C ILE A 258 2.83 -1.17 0.29
N LYS A 259 1.82 -1.46 1.12
CA LYS A 259 0.47 -0.91 1.04
C LYS A 259 0.21 -0.07 2.28
N ILE A 260 0.09 1.25 2.11
CA ILE A 260 -0.39 2.16 3.16
C ILE A 260 -1.76 2.70 2.74
N PHE A 261 -2.79 2.31 3.48
CA PHE A 261 -4.19 2.46 3.07
C PHE A 261 -4.41 1.78 1.72
N ASP A 262 -4.81 2.50 0.67
CA ASP A 262 -4.93 1.96 -0.68
C ASP A 262 -3.83 2.49 -1.62
N LEU A 263 -2.73 3.02 -1.06
CA LEU A 263 -1.54 3.36 -1.82
C LEU A 263 -0.59 2.18 -1.84
N LEU A 264 -0.15 1.77 -3.03
CA LEU A 264 0.85 0.73 -3.21
C LEU A 264 2.15 1.32 -3.75
N HIS A 265 3.27 0.78 -3.28
CA HIS A 265 4.59 1.05 -3.82
C HIS A 265 5.44 -0.23 -3.81
N VAL A 266 6.32 -0.34 -4.81
CA VAL A 266 7.27 -1.43 -4.97
C VAL A 266 8.65 -0.82 -5.16
N GLN A 267 9.66 -1.34 -4.48
CA GLN A 267 11.05 -0.94 -4.68
C GLN A 267 12.00 -2.13 -4.51
N ILE A 268 13.19 -2.02 -5.11
CA ILE A 268 14.29 -2.97 -4.93
C ILE A 268 15.10 -2.53 -3.72
N LEU A 269 15.14 -3.36 -2.67
CA LEU A 269 15.87 -3.08 -1.44
C LEU A 269 17.35 -3.48 -1.53
N SER A 270 17.67 -4.47 -2.36
CA SER A 270 19.04 -4.86 -2.72
C SER A 270 19.03 -5.62 -4.04
N ARG A 271 20.13 -5.55 -4.80
CA ARG A 271 20.39 -6.35 -6.02
C ARG A 271 21.11 -7.67 -5.73
N ASN A 272 21.47 -7.92 -4.47
CA ASN A 272 22.12 -9.15 -4.09
C ASN A 272 21.13 -10.31 -4.18
N SER A 273 21.39 -11.26 -5.09
CA SER A 273 20.54 -12.42 -5.29
C SER A 273 20.40 -13.27 -4.04
N ASP A 274 21.42 -13.33 -3.18
CA ASP A 274 21.47 -14.24 -2.03
C ASP A 274 20.38 -13.96 -0.99
N PHE A 275 19.71 -12.80 -1.07
CA PHE A 275 18.53 -12.52 -0.25
C PHE A 275 17.35 -13.43 -0.54
N TRP A 276 17.36 -14.18 -1.66
CA TRP A 276 16.37 -15.23 -1.94
C TRP A 276 16.19 -16.21 -0.77
N LYS A 277 17.26 -16.48 0.00
CA LYS A 277 17.25 -17.39 1.16
C LYS A 277 16.34 -16.93 2.31
N TYR A 278 16.01 -15.65 2.37
CA TYR A 278 15.11 -15.10 3.39
C TYR A 278 13.63 -15.32 3.08
N GLY A 279 13.32 -15.81 1.87
CA GLY A 279 11.96 -16.10 1.43
C GLY A 279 11.07 -14.87 1.47
N LEU A 280 9.79 -15.11 1.76
CA LEU A 280 8.75 -14.10 1.88
C LEU A 280 8.49 -13.78 3.35
N THR A 281 8.46 -12.50 3.73
CA THR A 281 7.94 -12.06 5.03
C THR A 281 6.86 -11.02 4.83
N THR A 282 5.73 -11.18 5.52
CA THR A 282 4.62 -10.22 5.49
C THR A 282 4.39 -9.61 6.86
N VAL A 283 4.29 -8.29 6.92
CA VAL A 283 3.85 -7.53 8.09
C VAL A 283 2.45 -7.00 7.83
N LEU A 284 1.49 -7.37 8.68
CA LEU A 284 0.13 -6.84 8.67
C LEU A 284 -0.09 -5.97 9.90
N ASN A 285 -0.37 -4.69 9.66
CA ASN A 285 -0.74 -3.73 10.69
C ASN A 285 -2.18 -3.29 10.50
N ASN A 286 -3.09 -3.83 11.31
CA ASN A 286 -4.49 -3.45 11.29
C ASN A 286 -4.70 -2.10 11.95
N PHE A 287 -4.82 -1.04 11.16
CA PHE A 287 -4.91 0.34 11.66
C PHE A 287 -6.27 0.66 12.30
N LYS A 288 -7.28 -0.21 12.18
CA LYS A 288 -8.58 -0.05 12.87
C LYS A 288 -8.59 -0.75 14.23
N LYS A 289 -8.01 -1.94 14.32
CA LYS A 289 -7.96 -2.75 15.55
C LYS A 289 -6.71 -2.50 16.39
N ASN A 290 -5.72 -1.80 15.85
CA ASN A 290 -4.38 -1.65 16.44
C ASN A 290 -3.68 -2.99 16.68
N GLU A 291 -3.86 -3.94 15.78
CA GLU A 291 -3.24 -5.27 15.84
C GLU A 291 -2.05 -5.35 14.88
N LEU A 292 -0.99 -6.04 15.29
CA LEU A 292 0.17 -6.34 14.47
C LEU A 292 0.34 -7.86 14.35
N GLY A 293 0.55 -8.33 13.13
CA GLY A 293 1.00 -9.69 12.84
C GLY A 293 2.20 -9.65 11.90
N ILE A 294 3.23 -10.42 12.22
CA ILE A 294 4.36 -10.67 11.33
C ILE A 294 4.35 -12.15 10.98
N PHE A 295 4.39 -12.42 9.69
CA PHE A 295 4.05 -13.70 9.09
C PHE A 295 5.17 -14.15 8.17
N ARG A 296 5.64 -15.38 8.35
CA ARG A 296 6.54 -16.04 7.42
C ARG A 296 5.93 -17.38 7.00
N PRO A 297 6.06 -17.77 5.72
CA PRO A 297 5.81 -19.15 5.35
C PRO A 297 6.75 -20.04 6.16
N ASN A 298 6.18 -21.08 6.79
CA ASN A 298 6.94 -22.15 7.41
C ASN A 298 7.67 -23.00 6.35
N LYS A 299 8.37 -24.06 6.79
CA LYS A 299 8.74 -25.13 5.85
C LYS A 299 7.49 -25.59 5.11
N ILE A 300 7.59 -25.82 3.80
CA ILE A 300 6.49 -26.35 2.97
C ILE A 300 5.95 -27.64 3.61
N PRO A 301 4.73 -27.66 4.19
CA PRO A 301 4.13 -28.91 4.68
C PRO A 301 3.66 -29.81 3.53
N GLN A 302 3.19 -29.24 2.42
CA GLN A 302 2.52 -29.98 1.35
C GLN A 302 2.79 -29.36 -0.02
N LEU A 303 2.93 -30.22 -1.02
CA LEU A 303 3.08 -29.91 -2.44
C LEU A 303 2.04 -30.69 -3.23
N THR A 304 1.35 -30.04 -4.17
CA THR A 304 0.39 -30.68 -5.07
C THR A 304 0.81 -30.43 -6.52
N LEU A 305 0.88 -31.48 -7.33
CA LEU A 305 1.13 -31.40 -8.76
C LEU A 305 -0.19 -31.48 -9.52
N SER A 306 -0.44 -30.54 -10.43
CA SER A 306 -1.44 -30.68 -11.49
C SER A 306 -0.77 -31.35 -12.68
N LEU A 307 -1.20 -32.56 -13.00
CA LEU A 307 -0.63 -33.37 -14.07
C LEU A 307 -1.53 -33.33 -15.29
N TYR A 308 -0.91 -33.40 -16.46
CA TYR A 308 -1.60 -33.61 -17.72
C TYR A 308 -0.88 -34.71 -18.49
N ASN A 309 -1.65 -35.49 -19.24
CA ASN A 309 -1.11 -36.57 -20.04
C ASN A 309 -0.68 -35.99 -21.39
N ASP A 310 0.60 -36.09 -21.76
CA ASP A 310 1.12 -35.63 -23.06
C ASP A 310 0.48 -36.38 -24.27
N GLY A 311 -0.43 -37.32 -24.02
CA GLY A 311 -1.25 -37.99 -25.02
C GLY A 311 -2.75 -37.65 -24.92
N ILE A 312 -3.27 -36.90 -25.91
CA ILE A 312 -4.67 -36.95 -26.37
C ILE A 312 -5.74 -36.37 -25.40
N THR A 313 -5.38 -35.81 -24.25
CA THR A 313 -6.39 -35.35 -23.26
C THR A 313 -7.15 -34.07 -23.66
N ASP A 314 -6.56 -33.18 -24.46
CA ASP A 314 -7.25 -31.95 -24.90
C ASP A 314 -8.47 -32.22 -25.79
N PHE A 315 -8.53 -33.39 -26.43
CA PHE A 315 -9.66 -33.78 -27.30
C PHE A 315 -10.75 -34.58 -26.61
N LEU A 316 -10.51 -35.12 -25.40
CA LEU A 316 -11.40 -36.11 -24.76
C LEU A 316 -12.01 -35.66 -23.43
N GLY A 317 -11.65 -34.49 -22.91
CA GLY A 317 -12.26 -33.96 -21.66
C GLY A 317 -12.01 -34.84 -20.43
N LEU A 318 -10.88 -35.56 -20.41
CA LEU A 318 -10.49 -36.39 -19.27
C LEU A 318 -10.08 -35.50 -18.08
N GLU A 319 -10.46 -35.93 -16.87
CA GLU A 319 -10.19 -35.20 -15.62
C GLU A 319 -8.68 -35.04 -15.38
N LYS A 320 -8.25 -33.85 -14.91
CA LYS A 320 -6.87 -33.60 -14.50
C LYS A 320 -6.51 -34.52 -13.33
N GLU A 321 -5.36 -35.19 -13.42
CA GLU A 321 -4.84 -35.97 -12.31
C GLU A 321 -4.05 -35.06 -11.36
N PHE A 322 -4.27 -35.24 -10.05
CA PHE A 322 -3.58 -34.50 -9.01
C PHE A 322 -2.81 -35.46 -8.12
N GLU A 323 -1.51 -35.21 -7.93
CA GLU A 323 -0.69 -35.93 -6.96
C GLU A 323 -0.28 -34.99 -5.83
N SER A 324 -0.52 -35.39 -4.58
CA SER A 324 -0.15 -34.59 -3.40
C SER A 324 0.94 -35.30 -2.61
N PHE A 325 1.93 -34.52 -2.19
CA PHE A 325 3.10 -34.95 -1.46
C PHE A 325 3.23 -34.15 -0.16
N ASN A 326 3.60 -34.81 0.92
CA ASN A 326 3.92 -34.21 2.21
C ASN A 326 5.43 -33.92 2.33
N ASN A 327 5.78 -32.98 3.20
CA ASN A 327 7.18 -32.64 3.47
C ASN A 327 8.01 -33.87 3.86
N GLY A 328 9.13 -34.08 3.18
CA GLY A 328 10.02 -35.23 3.37
C GLY A 328 9.77 -36.39 2.40
N GLU A 329 8.67 -36.37 1.66
CA GLU A 329 8.47 -37.29 0.54
C GLU A 329 9.32 -36.84 -0.66
N LYS A 330 9.90 -37.82 -1.38
CA LYS A 330 10.71 -37.53 -2.57
C LYS A 330 9.79 -37.40 -3.78
N CYS A 331 9.80 -36.23 -4.40
CA CYS A 331 9.13 -35.97 -5.66
C CYS A 331 10.16 -35.56 -6.73
N SER A 332 10.70 -36.51 -7.49
CA SER A 332 11.70 -36.18 -8.52
C SER A 332 11.04 -35.69 -9.81
N LEU A 333 11.53 -34.59 -10.36
CA LEU A 333 11.07 -34.04 -11.64
C LEU A 333 12.16 -34.17 -12.70
N TYR A 334 11.73 -34.39 -13.94
CA TYR A 334 12.58 -34.63 -15.09
C TYR A 334 12.28 -33.63 -16.20
N SER A 335 13.25 -33.35 -17.08
CA SER A 335 13.00 -32.63 -18.32
C SER A 335 12.18 -33.48 -19.30
N SER A 336 11.67 -32.86 -20.37
CA SER A 336 11.03 -33.55 -21.49
C SER A 336 11.92 -34.63 -22.12
N GLU A 337 13.23 -34.41 -22.14
CA GLU A 337 14.23 -35.36 -22.63
C GLU A 337 14.48 -36.51 -21.63
N GLY A 338 14.03 -36.37 -20.38
CA GLY A 338 14.12 -37.39 -19.34
C GLY A 338 15.33 -37.27 -18.43
N GLU A 339 16.08 -36.17 -18.52
CA GLU A 339 17.16 -35.84 -17.60
C GLU A 339 16.58 -35.43 -16.26
N LEU A 340 17.24 -35.80 -15.16
CA LEU A 340 16.81 -35.40 -13.82
C LEU A 340 16.96 -33.89 -13.67
N TYR A 341 15.85 -33.19 -13.47
CA TYR A 341 15.85 -31.75 -13.21
C TYR A 341 16.06 -31.45 -11.73
N THR A 342 15.28 -32.09 -10.86
CA THR A 342 15.51 -32.09 -9.43
C THR A 342 15.19 -33.46 -8.82
N SER A 343 15.94 -33.84 -7.80
CA SER A 343 15.64 -35.04 -7.01
C SER A 343 14.43 -34.85 -6.11
N ASN A 344 14.06 -33.59 -5.81
CA ASN A 344 12.97 -33.25 -4.92
C ASN A 344 12.28 -31.93 -5.31
N ALA A 345 11.01 -31.99 -5.71
CA ALA A 345 10.21 -30.84 -6.13
C ALA A 345 10.04 -29.81 -5.02
N PHE A 346 10.13 -30.19 -3.75
CA PHE A 346 10.15 -29.24 -2.63
C PHE A 346 11.30 -28.21 -2.71
N GLU A 347 12.38 -28.52 -3.44
CA GLU A 347 13.52 -27.61 -3.68
C GLU A 347 13.23 -26.56 -4.77
N LEU A 348 12.19 -26.76 -5.60
CA LEU A 348 11.87 -25.85 -6.70
C LEU A 348 11.12 -24.59 -6.27
N VAL A 349 10.65 -24.52 -5.03
CA VAL A 349 10.17 -23.24 -4.48
C VAL A 349 11.25 -22.16 -4.55
N GLU A 350 12.51 -22.58 -4.56
CA GLU A 350 13.70 -21.72 -4.63
C GLU A 350 14.12 -21.42 -6.09
N ASP A 351 13.45 -22.01 -7.10
CA ASP A 351 13.74 -21.75 -8.52
C ASP A 351 12.77 -20.70 -9.10
N PHE A 352 13.34 -19.57 -9.53
CA PHE A 352 12.62 -18.34 -9.87
C PHE A 352 12.32 -18.20 -11.36
N ASN A 353 12.66 -19.21 -12.18
CA ASN A 353 12.42 -19.17 -13.63
C ASN A 353 10.97 -19.47 -14.03
N PHE A 354 10.10 -19.68 -13.05
CA PHE A 354 8.71 -20.02 -13.28
C PHE A 354 7.78 -18.90 -12.82
N GLU A 355 6.72 -18.70 -13.58
CA GLU A 355 5.65 -17.78 -13.20
C GLU A 355 4.98 -18.30 -11.93
N ARG A 356 4.81 -17.39 -10.96
CA ARG A 356 4.25 -17.67 -9.65
C ARG A 356 2.91 -16.98 -9.51
N ILE A 357 1.95 -17.62 -8.85
CA ILE A 357 0.77 -16.94 -8.31
C ILE A 357 0.78 -17.18 -6.81
N ILE A 358 0.78 -16.09 -6.04
CA ILE A 358 0.65 -16.17 -4.60
C ILE A 358 -0.82 -15.98 -4.25
N ASP A 359 -1.46 -17.07 -3.84
CA ASP A 359 -2.78 -17.00 -3.20
C ASP A 359 -2.61 -17.07 -1.69
N SER A 360 -2.98 -16.02 -0.97
CA SER A 360 -2.71 -15.92 0.45
C SER A 360 -3.78 -15.12 1.15
N ASN A 361 -4.21 -15.61 2.31
CA ASN A 361 -4.94 -14.78 3.26
C ASN A 361 -4.01 -14.03 4.23
N TYR A 362 -2.69 -14.15 4.03
CA TYR A 362 -1.58 -13.56 4.80
C TYR A 362 -1.59 -13.79 6.31
N THR A 363 -2.52 -14.61 6.81
CA THR A 363 -2.80 -14.80 8.23
C THR A 363 -2.88 -16.27 8.64
N SER A 364 -3.07 -17.17 7.68
CA SER A 364 -3.23 -18.61 7.92
C SER A 364 -2.45 -19.43 6.89
N TYR A 365 -2.53 -19.06 5.61
CA TYR A 365 -1.87 -19.82 4.54
C TYR A 365 -1.29 -18.95 3.44
N LEU A 366 -0.30 -19.52 2.76
CA LEU A 366 0.30 -19.01 1.54
C LEU A 366 0.36 -20.17 0.54
N ASN A 367 -0.38 -20.07 -0.55
CA ASN A 367 -0.29 -20.97 -1.68
C ASN A 367 0.64 -20.33 -2.71
N LEU A 368 1.71 -21.01 -3.06
CA LEU A 368 2.55 -20.64 -4.19
C LEU A 368 2.25 -21.59 -5.34
N LYS A 369 1.66 -21.08 -6.40
CA LYS A 369 1.43 -21.84 -7.62
C LYS A 369 2.51 -21.53 -8.64
N ILE A 370 3.24 -22.54 -9.08
CA ILE A 370 4.31 -22.43 -10.08
C ILE A 370 3.82 -23.01 -11.41
N PHE A 371 3.84 -22.23 -12.48
CA PHE A 371 3.52 -22.70 -13.83
C PHE A 371 4.78 -23.18 -14.53
N VAL A 372 4.79 -24.45 -14.92
CA VAL A 372 5.96 -25.10 -15.53
C VAL A 372 5.78 -25.37 -17.03
N ASN A 373 4.59 -25.09 -17.58
CA ASN A 373 4.24 -25.10 -19.01
C ASN A 373 4.90 -26.26 -19.78
N SER A 374 4.68 -27.50 -19.32
CA SER A 374 5.13 -28.71 -20.03
C SER A 374 6.64 -28.94 -20.08
N LYS A 375 7.44 -28.16 -19.35
CA LYS A 375 8.90 -28.34 -19.30
C LYS A 375 9.35 -29.49 -18.41
N LEU A 376 8.49 -29.90 -17.47
CA LEU A 376 8.81 -30.85 -16.42
C LEU A 376 7.84 -32.04 -16.42
N HIS A 377 8.36 -33.20 -16.07
CA HIS A 377 7.63 -34.47 -16.02
C HIS A 377 7.88 -35.21 -14.70
N ILE A 378 6.90 -35.97 -14.24
CA ILE A 378 7.04 -36.97 -13.16
C ILE A 378 6.91 -38.38 -13.73
N LYS A 379 7.56 -39.36 -13.11
CA LYS A 379 7.36 -40.78 -13.43
C LYS A 379 6.23 -41.33 -12.58
N SER A 380 5.16 -41.81 -13.23
CA SER A 380 4.07 -42.48 -12.54
C SER A 380 4.56 -43.77 -11.86
N SER A 381 4.18 -43.95 -10.60
CA SER A 381 4.55 -45.14 -9.81
C SER A 381 3.90 -46.42 -10.32
N SER A 382 2.81 -46.32 -11.09
CA SER A 382 1.98 -47.47 -11.49
C SER A 382 2.35 -48.06 -12.85
N ASN A 383 2.90 -47.27 -13.79
CA ASN A 383 3.05 -47.69 -15.19
C ASN A 383 4.29 -47.11 -15.90
N ASN A 384 5.23 -46.47 -15.19
CA ASN A 384 6.44 -45.85 -15.76
C ASN A 384 6.16 -44.78 -16.84
N LEU A 385 4.91 -44.32 -16.99
CA LEU A 385 4.58 -43.22 -17.89
C LEU A 385 5.16 -41.91 -17.35
N ARG A 386 5.56 -41.03 -18.26
CA ARG A 386 5.95 -39.66 -17.96
C ARG A 386 4.68 -38.81 -18.06
N LEU A 387 4.28 -38.25 -16.93
CA LEU A 387 3.16 -37.31 -16.86
C LEU A 387 3.73 -35.90 -16.89
N GLY A 388 3.21 -35.06 -17.78
CA GLY A 388 3.60 -33.66 -17.84
C GLY A 388 3.07 -32.94 -16.60
N VAL A 389 3.90 -32.11 -16.00
CA VAL A 389 3.49 -31.23 -14.90
C VAL A 389 3.02 -29.93 -15.53
N GLU A 390 1.82 -29.50 -15.21
CA GLU A 390 1.27 -28.20 -15.62
C GLU A 390 1.60 -27.16 -14.55
N THR A 391 1.27 -27.48 -13.29
CA THR A 391 1.46 -26.60 -12.13
C THR A 391 1.99 -27.35 -10.92
N ILE A 392 2.81 -26.66 -10.13
CA ILE A 392 3.27 -27.12 -8.83
C ILE A 392 2.72 -26.14 -7.78
N ASP A 393 1.82 -26.62 -6.94
CA ASP A 393 1.16 -25.85 -5.91
C ASP A 393 1.78 -26.17 -4.54
N TYR A 394 2.53 -25.23 -3.97
CA TYR A 394 3.09 -25.34 -2.63
C TYR A 394 2.11 -24.73 -1.65
N HIS A 395 1.67 -25.51 -0.67
CA HIS A 395 0.87 -25.00 0.43
C HIS A 395 1.79 -24.74 1.61
N PHE A 396 1.84 -23.48 2.08
CA PHE A 396 2.55 -23.07 3.27
C PHE A 396 1.58 -22.72 4.37
N GLU A 397 1.77 -23.31 5.53
CA GLU A 397 1.26 -22.75 6.76
C GLU A 397 2.07 -21.49 7.11
N ILE A 398 1.37 -20.45 7.55
CA ILE A 398 2.02 -19.23 7.98
C ILE A 398 2.26 -19.28 9.49
N GLU A 399 3.53 -19.17 9.92
CA GLU A 399 3.87 -18.95 11.31
C GLU A 399 3.75 -17.48 11.69
N THR A 400 3.16 -17.22 12.86
CA THR A 400 3.11 -15.88 13.44
C THR A 400 4.34 -15.66 14.31
N LEU A 401 5.28 -14.84 13.85
CA LEU A 401 6.52 -14.55 14.59
C LEU A 401 6.28 -13.64 15.80
N LYS A 402 5.33 -12.71 15.68
CA LYS A 402 4.95 -11.77 16.75
C LYS A 402 3.45 -11.48 16.65
N LYS A 403 2.74 -11.69 17.76
CA LYS A 403 1.38 -11.20 18.00
C LYS A 403 1.46 -10.39 19.28
N LYS A 404 1.21 -9.09 19.24
CA LYS A 404 0.94 -8.33 20.47
C LYS A 404 -0.56 -8.05 20.55
N SER A 405 -1.11 -8.43 21.70
CA SER A 405 -2.44 -8.12 22.21
C SER A 405 -2.62 -6.63 22.47
#